data_AF-A0A8E6EWM6-F1
#
_entry.id   AF-A0A8E6EWM6-F1
#
_cell.length_a   1.000
_cell.length_b   1.000
_cell.length_c   1.000
_cell.angle_alpha   90.00
_cell.angle_beta   90.00
_cell.angle_gamma   90.00
#
_symmetry.space_group_name_H-M   'P 1'
#
loop_
_entity.id
_entity.type
_entity.pdbx_description
1 polymer ?
#
loop_
_entity_poly.entity_id
_entity_poly.type
_entity_poly.pdbx_seq_one_letter_code
_entity_poly.pdbx_strand_id
1 'polypeptide(L)'
;MPFFKTLNRDGSSGFGVNNAFVGKLPINDLPGDWAEVEGDLSINVNAKNSDKGIFLCLDMCEMVQWLGDALFEVEFDANAPFLQRDGYTVAKRVRLVRQLYAGTWTDDTARRFALDCAAHVLDIIPPGQQKDVIMATIATAREFTDAAQNDDAQNESEAACSRAEEASLTLGLASVVAGRAAKSAAEASRGHVTGASAAREAAKFARHAKGELMKEELDWQVTRFQAIVTPPE
;
A
#
# COMPACT_ATOMS: atom_id res chain seq x y z
N MET A 1 8.50 22.00 -1.89
CA MET A 1 8.22 20.65 -2.40
C MET A 1 6.82 20.27 -1.96
N PRO A 2 6.04 19.61 -2.82
CA PRO A 2 4.73 19.09 -2.43
C PRO A 2 4.89 18.01 -1.35
N PHE A 3 3.94 17.96 -0.42
CA PHE A 3 3.82 16.88 0.56
C PHE A 3 2.68 15.97 0.12
N PHE A 4 2.72 14.70 0.53
CA PHE A 4 1.70 13.73 0.17
C PHE A 4 1.07 13.08 1.38
N LYS A 5 -0.19 12.67 1.22
CA LYS A 5 -0.93 11.91 2.23
C LYS A 5 -1.69 10.78 1.57
N THR A 6 -1.62 9.60 2.18
CA THR A 6 -2.44 8.45 1.82
C THR A 6 -3.64 8.39 2.76
N LEU A 7 -4.85 8.23 2.21
CA LEU A 7 -6.12 8.23 2.93
C LEU A 7 -7.07 7.20 2.32
N ASN A 8 -8.19 6.96 3.01
CA ASN A 8 -9.38 6.39 2.39
C ASN A 8 -9.98 7.41 1.41
N ARG A 9 -10.87 6.95 0.51
CA ARG A 9 -11.53 7.82 -0.47
C ARG A 9 -12.41 8.91 0.14
N ASP A 10 -12.89 8.70 1.36
CA ASP A 10 -13.70 9.67 2.11
C ASP A 10 -12.84 10.73 2.85
N GLY A 11 -11.50 10.67 2.72
CA GLY A 11 -10.58 11.58 3.38
C GLY A 11 -10.21 11.18 4.81
N SER A 12 -10.74 10.07 5.33
CA SER A 12 -10.33 9.52 6.62
C SER A 12 -8.96 8.84 6.53
N SER A 13 -8.20 8.86 7.63
CA SER A 13 -7.00 8.05 7.76
C SER A 13 -7.35 6.56 7.68
N GLY A 14 -6.94 5.89 6.60
CA GLY A 14 -7.14 4.45 6.47
C GLY A 14 -6.24 3.63 7.39
N PHE A 15 -5.01 4.13 7.62
CA PHE A 15 -3.99 3.40 8.36
C PHE A 15 -2.98 4.33 9.03
N GLY A 16 -2.58 3.99 10.25
CA GLY A 16 -1.50 4.66 10.97
C GLY A 16 -1.82 4.91 12.44
N VAL A 17 -0.87 5.54 13.13
CA VAL A 17 -0.93 5.92 14.54
C VAL A 17 -2.06 6.91 14.89
N ASN A 18 -2.64 7.58 13.88
CA ASN A 18 -3.62 8.64 14.07
C ASN A 18 -4.87 8.44 13.20
N ASN A 19 -5.73 7.50 13.62
CA ASN A 19 -7.02 7.20 13.00
C ASN A 19 -8.06 8.32 13.17
N ALA A 20 -7.73 9.41 13.88
CA ALA A 20 -8.65 10.51 14.14
C ALA A 20 -8.64 11.61 13.06
N PHE A 21 -7.65 11.62 12.16
CA PHE A 21 -7.61 12.61 11.09
C PHE A 21 -8.63 12.28 10.00
N VAL A 22 -9.48 13.26 9.69
CA VAL A 22 -10.39 13.26 8.54
C VAL A 22 -10.21 14.58 7.80
N GLY A 23 -9.56 14.51 6.63
CA GLY A 23 -9.37 15.68 5.78
C GLY A 23 -10.65 16.04 5.03
N LYS A 24 -10.93 17.33 4.90
CA LYS A 24 -11.98 17.79 3.97
C LYS A 24 -11.46 17.61 2.54
N LEU A 25 -12.23 16.92 1.73
CA LEU A 25 -11.85 16.61 0.35
C LEU A 25 -11.83 17.89 -0.51
N PRO A 26 -10.91 17.98 -1.48
CA PRO A 26 -10.93 19.03 -2.49
C PRO A 26 -12.17 18.90 -3.39
N ILE A 27 -12.78 20.02 -3.78
CA ILE A 27 -14.01 20.08 -4.59
C ILE A 27 -13.80 21.09 -5.71
N ASN A 28 -14.12 20.73 -6.96
CA ASN A 28 -14.03 21.61 -8.14
C ASN A 28 -12.66 22.31 -8.27
N ASP A 29 -11.57 21.53 -8.14
CA ASP A 29 -10.18 22.00 -8.18
C ASP A 29 -9.79 23.00 -7.08
N LEU A 30 -10.63 23.17 -6.06
CA LEU A 30 -10.30 23.94 -4.87
C LEU A 30 -9.78 23.03 -3.76
N PRO A 31 -8.71 23.44 -3.04
CA PRO A 31 -8.28 22.74 -1.85
C PRO A 31 -9.41 22.61 -0.82
N GLY A 32 -9.40 21.52 -0.07
CA GLY A 32 -10.26 21.36 1.10
C GLY A 32 -9.91 22.34 2.22
N ASP A 33 -10.76 22.38 3.24
CA ASP A 33 -10.52 23.19 4.43
C ASP A 33 -9.30 22.68 5.23
N TRP A 34 -8.67 23.60 5.95
CA TRP A 34 -7.65 23.27 6.93
C TRP A 34 -8.22 22.36 8.03
N ALA A 35 -7.60 21.21 8.20
CA ALA A 35 -7.84 20.27 9.29
C ALA A 35 -6.67 20.31 10.27
N GLU A 36 -6.98 20.30 11.56
CA GLU A 36 -6.01 20.37 12.65
C GLU A 36 -6.22 19.21 13.63
N VAL A 37 -5.13 18.64 14.13
CA VAL A 37 -5.16 17.63 15.19
C VAL A 37 -5.01 18.28 16.57
N GLU A 38 -5.75 17.83 17.57
CA GLU A 38 -5.67 18.37 18.93
C GLU A 38 -4.41 17.91 19.69
N GLY A 39 -4.00 18.70 20.70
CA GLY A 39 -2.88 18.37 21.59
C GLY A 39 -1.48 18.58 20.99
N ASP A 40 -0.45 18.41 21.82
CA ASP A 40 0.93 18.60 21.36
C ASP A 40 1.35 17.52 20.36
N LEU A 41 2.19 17.91 19.39
CA LEU A 41 2.80 16.96 18.48
C LEU A 41 3.78 16.06 19.23
N SER A 42 3.72 14.77 18.96
CA SER A 42 4.65 13.80 19.53
C SER A 42 5.02 12.73 18.51
N ILE A 43 6.27 12.30 18.56
CA ILE A 43 6.80 11.16 17.83
C ILE A 43 7.54 10.30 18.86
N ASN A 44 6.95 9.17 19.22
CA ASN A 44 7.49 8.19 20.14
C ASN A 44 7.91 6.94 19.37
N VAL A 45 9.20 6.87 19.09
CA VAL A 45 9.88 5.72 18.47
C VAL A 45 9.68 4.38 19.21
N ASN A 46 9.27 4.40 20.48
CA ASN A 46 9.11 3.20 21.30
C ASN A 46 7.66 2.78 21.56
N ALA A 47 6.67 3.59 21.19
CA ALA A 47 5.27 3.27 21.42
C ALA A 47 4.39 3.65 20.23
N LYS A 48 4.05 2.62 19.43
CA LYS A 48 3.16 2.60 18.25
C LYS A 48 1.78 3.24 18.41
N ASN A 49 1.44 3.82 19.57
CA ASN A 49 0.14 4.42 19.88
C ASN A 49 0.25 5.80 20.56
N SER A 50 1.44 6.41 20.59
CA SER A 50 1.63 7.72 21.26
C SER A 50 2.13 8.82 20.34
N ASP A 51 2.19 8.54 19.05
CA ASP A 51 2.47 9.57 18.05
C ASP A 51 1.21 10.42 17.85
N LYS A 52 1.39 11.74 17.90
CA LYS A 52 0.33 12.72 17.70
C LYS A 52 0.72 13.66 16.58
N GLY A 53 -0.14 13.74 15.58
CA GLY A 53 0.05 14.62 14.43
C GLY A 53 -0.35 13.98 13.11
N ILE A 54 -0.22 14.76 12.04
CA ILE A 54 -0.57 14.34 10.69
C ILE A 54 0.72 14.00 9.96
N PHE A 55 0.94 12.70 9.75
CA PHE A 55 2.11 12.16 9.04
C PHE A 55 2.00 12.42 7.54
N LEU A 56 3.03 13.03 6.98
CA LEU A 56 3.15 13.41 5.58
C LEU A 56 4.32 12.67 4.94
N CYS A 57 4.08 12.14 3.74
CA CYS A 57 5.10 11.60 2.88
C CYS A 57 5.80 12.75 2.15
N LEU A 58 7.12 12.73 2.12
CA LEU A 58 8.00 13.69 1.45
C LEU A 58 8.26 13.32 0.01
N ASP A 59 8.21 12.02 -0.29
CA ASP A 59 8.51 11.49 -1.61
C ASP A 59 7.66 10.26 -1.95
N MET A 60 7.94 9.74 -3.14
CA MET A 60 7.31 8.56 -3.71
C MET A 60 7.68 7.26 -2.99
N CYS A 61 8.89 7.16 -2.44
CA CYS A 61 9.34 6.00 -1.68
C CYS A 61 8.54 5.87 -0.38
N GLU A 62 8.32 6.98 0.33
CA GLU A 62 7.46 7.02 1.51
C GLU A 62 6.00 6.73 1.13
N MET A 63 5.50 7.34 0.05
CA MET A 63 4.13 7.11 -0.40
C MET A 63 3.84 5.63 -0.70
N VAL A 64 4.76 4.93 -1.37
CA VAL A 64 4.64 3.49 -1.68
C VAL A 64 4.67 2.61 -0.43
N GLN A 65 5.36 3.03 0.62
CA GLN A 65 5.35 2.30 1.89
C GLN A 65 4.02 2.42 2.64
N TRP A 66 3.26 3.48 2.38
CA TRP A 66 2.03 3.82 3.09
C TRP A 66 0.78 3.82 2.22
N LEU A 67 0.78 3.13 1.07
CA LEU A 67 -0.35 3.11 0.12
C LEU A 67 -1.72 2.95 0.81
N GLY A 68 -2.65 3.79 0.38
CA GLY A 68 -4.06 3.77 0.78
C GLY A 68 -4.96 3.86 -0.44
N ASP A 69 -6.28 3.85 -0.23
CA ASP A 69 -7.26 3.84 -1.31
C ASP A 69 -7.23 5.12 -2.17
N ALA A 70 -6.75 6.22 -1.60
CA ALA A 70 -6.58 7.49 -2.27
C ALA A 70 -5.26 8.17 -1.84
N LEU A 71 -4.69 8.92 -2.79
CA LEU A 71 -3.44 9.65 -2.62
C LEU A 71 -3.73 11.13 -2.83
N PHE A 72 -3.23 11.97 -1.93
CA PHE A 72 -3.48 13.41 -1.96
C PHE A 72 -2.18 14.19 -1.93
N GLU A 73 -2.12 15.24 -2.73
CA GLU A 73 -1.20 16.34 -2.50
C GLU A 73 -1.73 17.18 -1.34
N VAL A 74 -0.85 17.57 -0.42
CA VAL A 74 -1.23 18.31 0.77
C VAL A 74 -0.31 19.50 1.02
N GLU A 75 -0.90 20.53 1.61
CA GLU A 75 -0.19 21.65 2.20
C GLU A 75 -0.28 21.56 3.72
N PHE A 76 0.79 21.96 4.40
CA PHE A 76 0.77 22.16 5.84
C PHE A 76 0.99 23.64 6.19
N ASP A 77 0.42 24.07 7.30
CA ASP A 77 0.55 25.46 7.77
C ASP A 77 1.94 25.63 8.40
N ALA A 78 2.84 26.33 7.70
CA ALA A 78 4.20 26.56 8.17
C ALA A 78 4.29 27.43 9.43
N ASN A 79 3.20 28.12 9.80
CA ASN A 79 3.11 28.87 11.06
C ASN A 79 2.57 28.01 12.21
N ALA A 80 2.03 26.83 11.93
CA ALA A 80 1.63 25.87 12.94
C ALA A 80 2.82 24.96 13.31
N PRO A 81 2.83 24.35 14.52
CA PRO A 81 3.85 23.37 14.88
C PRO A 81 3.96 22.25 13.84
N PHE A 82 5.19 21.85 13.54
CA PHE A 82 5.50 20.65 12.78
C PHE A 82 6.81 20.03 13.30
N LEU A 83 6.97 18.74 13.10
CA LEU A 83 8.17 17.98 13.42
C LEU A 83 8.70 17.34 12.14
N GLN A 84 10.00 17.47 11.91
CA GLN A 84 10.69 16.80 10.81
C GLN A 84 11.63 15.73 11.37
N ARG A 85 11.58 14.53 10.79
CA ARG A 85 12.45 13.40 11.11
C ARG A 85 12.95 12.80 9.80
N ASP A 86 13.98 11.96 9.89
CA ASP A 86 14.50 11.25 8.72
C ASP A 86 13.38 10.41 8.07
N GLY A 87 12.97 10.83 6.88
CA GLY A 87 11.99 10.12 6.06
C GLY A 87 10.51 10.33 6.41
N TYR A 88 10.12 11.43 7.10
CA TYR A 88 8.74 11.92 7.14
C TYR A 88 8.60 13.28 7.86
N THR A 89 7.48 13.96 7.62
CA THR A 89 7.06 15.17 8.37
C THR A 89 5.77 14.91 9.13
N VAL A 90 5.68 15.40 10.36
CA VAL A 90 4.46 15.35 11.18
C VAL A 90 3.98 16.78 11.40
N ALA A 91 2.84 17.13 10.81
CA ALA A 91 2.27 18.47 10.90
C ALA A 91 1.07 18.53 11.85
N LYS A 92 0.87 19.68 12.49
CA LYS A 92 -0.31 19.98 13.31
C LYS A 92 -1.55 20.26 12.46
N ARG A 93 -1.36 20.98 11.36
CA ARG A 93 -2.46 21.52 10.55
C ARG A 93 -2.13 21.38 9.06
N VAL A 94 -3.04 20.76 8.32
CA VAL A 94 -2.88 20.49 6.88
C VAL A 94 -4.18 20.74 6.13
N ARG A 95 -4.12 20.88 4.82
CA ARG A 95 -5.28 20.77 3.94
C ARG A 95 -4.96 19.91 2.73
N LEU A 96 -5.97 19.21 2.23
CA LEU A 96 -5.87 18.41 1.01
C LEU A 96 -5.99 19.36 -0.19
N VAL A 97 -4.98 19.39 -1.07
CA VAL A 97 -4.95 20.30 -2.22
C VAL A 97 -5.71 19.69 -3.39
N ARG A 98 -5.37 18.45 -3.75
CA ARG A 98 -6.00 17.68 -4.82
C ARG A 98 -5.76 16.21 -4.64
N GLN A 99 -6.64 15.38 -5.19
CA GLN A 99 -6.41 13.95 -5.29
C GLN A 99 -5.47 13.66 -6.46
N LEU A 100 -4.44 12.87 -6.20
CA LEU A 100 -3.51 12.37 -7.20
C LEU A 100 -4.04 11.06 -7.77
N TYR A 101 -3.85 10.88 -9.08
CA TYR A 101 -4.12 9.61 -9.76
C TYR A 101 -5.55 9.08 -9.61
N ALA A 102 -6.55 9.94 -9.43
CA ALA A 102 -7.94 9.52 -9.15
C ALA A 102 -8.53 8.55 -10.21
N GLY A 103 -8.07 8.64 -11.47
CA GLY A 103 -8.47 7.75 -12.55
C GLY A 103 -7.55 6.55 -12.80
N THR A 104 -6.34 6.53 -12.24
CA THR A 104 -5.31 5.52 -12.55
C THR A 104 -4.85 4.73 -11.33
N TRP A 105 -5.07 5.23 -10.11
CA TRP A 105 -4.95 4.49 -8.85
C TRP A 105 -6.35 4.08 -8.38
N THR A 106 -6.86 3.04 -9.01
CA THR A 106 -8.13 2.38 -8.71
C THR A 106 -7.91 1.11 -7.89
N ASP A 107 -9.02 0.49 -7.46
CA ASP A 107 -8.95 -0.80 -6.76
C ASP A 107 -8.31 -1.90 -7.63
N ASP A 108 -8.65 -1.93 -8.93
CA ASP A 108 -8.08 -2.88 -9.90
C ASP A 108 -6.56 -2.70 -10.07
N THR A 109 -6.12 -1.47 -10.31
CA THR A 109 -4.69 -1.19 -10.49
C THR A 109 -3.88 -1.44 -9.21
N ALA A 110 -4.49 -1.25 -8.03
CA ALA A 110 -3.86 -1.59 -6.77
C ALA A 110 -3.74 -3.12 -6.58
N ARG A 111 -4.75 -3.91 -6.97
CA ARG A 111 -4.67 -5.39 -7.02
C ARG A 111 -3.55 -5.85 -7.95
N ARG A 112 -3.45 -5.28 -9.15
CA ARG A 112 -2.38 -5.56 -10.11
C ARG A 112 -1.00 -5.27 -9.52
N PHE A 113 -0.84 -4.11 -8.86
CA PHE A 113 0.40 -3.76 -8.17
C PHE A 113 0.76 -4.78 -7.07
N ALA A 114 -0.23 -5.24 -6.29
CA ALA A 114 -0.02 -6.27 -5.27
C ALA A 114 0.49 -7.58 -5.88
N LEU A 115 -0.12 -8.02 -7.00
CA LEU A 115 0.30 -9.21 -7.74
C LEU A 115 1.71 -9.06 -8.32
N ASP A 116 2.06 -7.88 -8.83
CA ASP A 116 3.40 -7.61 -9.35
C ASP A 116 4.44 -7.68 -8.22
N CYS A 117 4.16 -7.12 -7.04
CA CYS A 117 5.04 -7.22 -5.88
C CYS A 117 5.25 -8.68 -5.45
N ALA A 118 4.18 -9.48 -5.42
CA ALA A 118 4.27 -10.90 -5.09
C ALA A 118 5.09 -11.69 -6.13
N ALA A 119 4.93 -11.36 -7.42
CA ALA A 119 5.67 -12.02 -8.50
C ALA A 119 7.16 -11.65 -8.49
N HIS A 120 7.52 -10.41 -8.17
CA HIS A 120 8.90 -9.92 -8.23
C HIS A 120 9.85 -10.59 -7.22
N VAL A 121 9.30 -11.20 -6.16
CA VAL A 121 10.07 -11.93 -5.15
C VAL A 121 10.10 -13.45 -5.38
N LEU A 122 9.57 -13.95 -6.50
CA LEU A 122 9.65 -15.37 -6.83
C LEU A 122 11.07 -15.82 -7.20
N ASP A 123 11.90 -14.90 -7.67
CA ASP A 123 13.29 -15.15 -8.09
C ASP A 123 14.18 -15.62 -6.93
N ILE A 124 13.94 -15.11 -5.72
CA ILE A 124 14.68 -15.48 -4.50
C ILE A 124 14.21 -16.79 -3.86
N ILE A 125 13.08 -17.35 -4.34
CA ILE A 125 12.58 -18.64 -3.86
C ILE A 125 13.27 -19.76 -4.68
N PRO A 126 13.91 -20.73 -4.03
CA PRO A 126 14.48 -21.89 -4.72
C PRO A 126 13.41 -22.65 -5.53
N PRO A 127 13.76 -23.23 -6.69
CA PRO A 127 12.84 -24.08 -7.44
C PRO A 127 12.31 -25.25 -6.61
N GLY A 128 11.04 -25.60 -6.81
CA GLY A 128 10.39 -26.72 -6.14
C GLY A 128 8.90 -26.49 -5.92
N GLN A 129 8.24 -27.50 -5.36
CA GLN A 129 6.78 -27.56 -5.20
C GLN A 129 6.16 -26.30 -4.58
N GLN A 130 6.86 -25.64 -3.64
CA GLN A 130 6.36 -24.41 -3.03
C GLN A 130 6.36 -23.21 -3.96
N LYS A 131 7.46 -23.02 -4.71
CA LYS A 131 7.52 -21.96 -5.72
C LYS A 131 6.43 -22.18 -6.76
N ASP A 132 6.21 -23.43 -7.16
CA ASP A 132 5.17 -23.79 -8.12
C ASP A 132 3.76 -23.46 -7.58
N VAL A 133 3.51 -23.74 -6.29
CA VAL A 133 2.24 -23.36 -5.63
C VAL A 133 2.07 -21.84 -5.57
N ILE A 134 3.09 -21.08 -5.16
CA ILE A 134 3.00 -19.61 -5.08
C ILE A 134 2.80 -19.02 -6.49
N MET A 135 3.53 -19.52 -7.49
CA MET A 135 3.36 -19.14 -8.89
C MET A 135 1.94 -19.41 -9.38
N ALA A 136 1.41 -20.60 -9.13
CA ALA A 136 0.03 -20.94 -9.48
C ALA A 136 -0.97 -20.02 -8.78
N THR A 137 -0.77 -19.69 -7.50
CA THR A 137 -1.65 -18.77 -6.77
C THR A 137 -1.63 -17.36 -7.37
N ILE A 138 -0.46 -16.84 -7.72
CA ILE A 138 -0.35 -15.52 -8.38
C ILE A 138 -1.02 -15.54 -9.75
N ALA A 139 -0.84 -16.62 -10.53
CA ALA A 139 -1.49 -16.78 -11.83
C ALA A 139 -3.02 -16.79 -11.71
N THR A 140 -3.57 -17.63 -10.83
CA THR A 140 -5.03 -17.69 -10.57
C THR A 140 -5.56 -16.34 -10.08
N ALA A 141 -4.87 -15.67 -9.17
CA ALA A 141 -5.31 -14.36 -8.66
C ALA A 141 -5.28 -13.28 -9.74
N ARG A 142 -4.35 -13.37 -10.70
CA ARG A 142 -4.28 -12.49 -11.87
C ARG A 142 -5.42 -12.77 -12.85
N GLU A 143 -5.68 -14.03 -13.18
CA GLU A 143 -6.83 -14.44 -13.99
C GLU A 143 -8.15 -13.96 -13.38
N PHE A 144 -8.32 -14.08 -12.06
CA PHE A 144 -9.50 -13.56 -11.36
C PHE A 144 -9.62 -12.04 -11.43
N THR A 145 -8.51 -11.32 -11.43
CA THR A 145 -8.50 -9.85 -11.59
C THR A 145 -8.89 -9.44 -13.01
N ASP A 146 -8.52 -10.24 -14.01
CA ASP A 146 -8.82 -10.00 -15.42
C ASP A 146 -10.21 -10.51 -15.84
N ALA A 147 -10.77 -11.50 -15.14
CA ALA A 147 -12.06 -12.11 -15.46
C ALA A 147 -13.26 -11.30 -14.95
N ALA A 148 -14.40 -11.41 -15.64
CA ALA A 148 -15.68 -11.00 -15.08
C ALA A 148 -15.99 -11.92 -13.88
N GLN A 149 -15.93 -11.38 -12.67
CA GLN A 149 -16.05 -12.12 -11.41
C GLN A 149 -17.27 -13.06 -11.45
N ASN A 150 -17.01 -14.37 -11.40
CA ASN A 150 -18.01 -15.43 -11.36
C ASN A 150 -17.67 -16.46 -10.27
N ASP A 151 -18.66 -17.24 -9.84
CA ASP A 151 -18.58 -18.14 -8.68
C ASP A 151 -17.49 -19.22 -8.84
N ASP A 152 -17.27 -19.74 -10.06
CA ASP A 152 -16.26 -20.76 -10.33
C ASP A 152 -14.84 -20.21 -10.12
N ALA A 153 -14.58 -19.02 -10.65
CA ALA A 153 -13.30 -18.34 -10.50
C ALA A 153 -13.02 -17.99 -9.02
N GLN A 154 -14.08 -17.74 -8.23
CA GLN A 154 -13.95 -17.45 -6.80
C GLN A 154 -13.53 -18.68 -6.01
N ASN A 155 -14.17 -19.83 -6.25
CA ASN A 155 -13.82 -21.10 -5.60
C ASN A 155 -12.37 -21.52 -5.91
N GLU A 156 -11.92 -21.35 -7.16
CA GLU A 156 -10.55 -21.66 -7.56
C GLU A 156 -9.53 -20.73 -6.87
N SER A 157 -9.85 -19.44 -6.76
CA SER A 157 -9.04 -18.47 -6.03
C SER A 157 -8.93 -18.81 -4.53
N GLU A 158 -9.99 -19.32 -3.89
CA GLU A 158 -9.98 -19.73 -2.48
C GLU A 158 -9.08 -20.94 -2.24
N ALA A 159 -9.19 -21.94 -3.11
CA ALA A 159 -8.32 -23.10 -3.06
C ALA A 159 -6.85 -22.72 -3.26
N ALA A 160 -6.56 -21.82 -4.21
CA ALA A 160 -5.21 -21.32 -4.46
C ALA A 160 -4.64 -20.53 -3.27
N CYS A 161 -5.45 -19.70 -2.61
CA CYS A 161 -5.04 -18.95 -1.42
C CYS A 161 -4.71 -19.89 -0.25
N SER A 162 -5.53 -20.90 -0.04
CA SER A 162 -5.36 -21.89 1.04
C SER A 162 -4.07 -22.70 0.85
N ARG A 163 -3.79 -23.12 -0.39
CA ARG A 163 -2.55 -23.81 -0.75
C ARG A 163 -1.31 -22.92 -0.55
N ALA A 164 -1.38 -21.63 -0.88
CA ALA A 164 -0.27 -20.71 -0.67
C ALA A 164 0.02 -20.51 0.82
N GLU A 165 -1.01 -20.43 1.67
CA GLU A 165 -0.83 -20.32 3.12
C GLU A 165 -0.20 -21.58 3.71
N GLU A 166 -0.66 -22.77 3.30
CA GLU A 166 -0.07 -24.04 3.72
C GLU A 166 1.39 -24.17 3.27
N ALA A 167 1.69 -23.81 2.02
CA ALA A 167 3.06 -23.77 1.48
C ALA A 167 3.95 -22.75 2.21
N SER A 168 3.36 -21.66 2.71
CA SER A 168 4.08 -20.64 3.49
C SER A 168 4.51 -21.16 4.86
N LEU A 169 3.73 -22.02 5.49
CA LEU A 169 3.98 -22.49 6.87
C LEU A 169 5.07 -23.57 6.96
N THR A 170 5.52 -24.12 5.83
CA THR A 170 6.37 -25.33 5.81
C THR A 170 7.87 -25.08 5.64
N LEU A 171 8.37 -23.85 5.40
CA LEU A 171 9.79 -23.57 5.16
C LEU A 171 10.28 -22.18 5.65
N GLY A 172 11.52 -21.83 5.31
CA GLY A 172 12.24 -20.63 5.77
C GLY A 172 11.57 -19.29 5.45
N LEU A 173 12.06 -18.24 6.12
CA LEU A 173 11.44 -16.91 6.20
C LEU A 173 11.07 -16.29 4.83
N ALA A 174 11.89 -16.49 3.79
CA ALA A 174 11.63 -15.95 2.46
C ALA A 174 10.35 -16.54 1.82
N SER A 175 10.13 -17.85 1.93
CA SER A 175 8.92 -18.51 1.42
C SER A 175 7.66 -18.06 2.19
N VAL A 176 7.76 -17.91 3.51
CA VAL A 176 6.66 -17.41 4.36
C VAL A 176 6.24 -16.02 3.90
N VAL A 177 7.21 -15.14 3.66
CA VAL A 177 6.96 -13.74 3.33
C VAL A 177 6.43 -13.60 1.90
N ALA A 178 6.97 -14.33 0.92
CA ALA A 178 6.46 -14.33 -0.44
C ALA A 178 5.05 -14.91 -0.54
N GLY A 179 4.76 -16.00 0.18
CA GLY A 179 3.43 -16.58 0.22
C GLY A 179 2.40 -15.67 0.92
N ARG A 180 2.82 -14.88 1.92
CA ARG A 180 1.98 -13.80 2.47
C ARG A 180 1.68 -12.70 1.46
N ALA A 181 2.66 -12.28 0.66
CA ALA A 181 2.44 -11.31 -0.41
C ALA A 181 1.42 -11.85 -1.45
N ALA A 182 1.56 -13.11 -1.85
CA ALA A 182 0.62 -13.78 -2.75
C ALA A 182 -0.78 -13.91 -2.14
N LYS A 183 -0.89 -14.26 -0.84
CA LYS A 183 -2.16 -14.33 -0.11
C LYS A 183 -2.86 -12.97 -0.08
N SER A 184 -2.15 -11.89 0.29
CA SER A 184 -2.72 -10.54 0.31
C SER A 184 -3.23 -10.13 -1.07
N ALA A 185 -2.47 -10.42 -2.13
CA ALA A 185 -2.91 -10.15 -3.50
C ALA A 185 -4.18 -10.95 -3.86
N ALA A 186 -4.24 -12.24 -3.53
CA ALA A 186 -5.42 -13.09 -3.78
C ALA A 186 -6.65 -12.68 -2.95
N GLU A 187 -6.47 -12.23 -1.71
CA GLU A 187 -7.54 -11.66 -0.89
C GLU A 187 -8.15 -10.40 -1.51
N ALA A 188 -7.33 -9.53 -2.10
CA ALA A 188 -7.84 -8.36 -2.80
C ALA A 188 -8.53 -8.72 -4.12
N SER A 189 -8.03 -9.69 -4.88
CA SER A 189 -8.73 -10.19 -6.07
C SER A 189 -10.17 -10.58 -5.73
N ARG A 190 -10.41 -11.26 -4.60
CA ARG A 190 -11.74 -11.63 -4.08
C ARG A 190 -12.58 -10.49 -3.50
N GLY A 191 -12.04 -9.28 -3.39
CA GLY A 191 -12.72 -8.15 -2.74
C GLY A 191 -12.88 -8.29 -1.23
N HIS A 192 -12.16 -9.22 -0.58
CA HIS A 192 -12.19 -9.37 0.88
C HIS A 192 -11.47 -8.21 1.59
N VAL A 193 -10.51 -7.60 0.91
CA VAL A 193 -9.81 -6.38 1.31
C VAL A 193 -9.74 -5.44 0.11
N THR A 194 -9.55 -4.14 0.37
CA THR A 194 -9.32 -3.19 -0.72
C THR A 194 -8.00 -3.50 -1.43
N GLY A 195 -7.93 -3.21 -2.73
CA GLY A 195 -6.73 -3.37 -3.53
C GLY A 195 -5.55 -2.61 -2.95
N ALA A 196 -5.77 -1.41 -2.40
CA ALA A 196 -4.69 -0.63 -1.78
C ALA A 196 -4.16 -1.26 -0.48
N SER A 197 -5.02 -1.85 0.34
CA SER A 197 -4.60 -2.59 1.54
C SER A 197 -3.68 -3.77 1.16
N ALA A 198 -4.08 -4.54 0.15
CA ALA A 198 -3.26 -5.64 -0.37
C ALA A 198 -1.98 -5.18 -1.05
N ALA A 199 -2.04 -4.10 -1.86
CA ALA A 199 -0.86 -3.49 -2.48
C ALA A 199 0.21 -3.16 -1.43
N ARG A 200 -0.20 -2.51 -0.35
CA ARG A 200 0.70 -2.14 0.74
C ARG A 200 1.27 -3.36 1.46
N GLU A 201 0.44 -4.33 1.85
CA GLU A 201 0.91 -5.52 2.56
C GLU A 201 1.82 -6.38 1.66
N ALA A 202 1.46 -6.59 0.40
CA ALA A 202 2.28 -7.31 -0.57
C ALA A 202 3.63 -6.61 -0.79
N ALA A 203 3.65 -5.29 -0.97
CA ALA A 203 4.88 -4.51 -1.12
C ALA A 203 5.77 -4.59 0.14
N LYS A 204 5.16 -4.50 1.32
CA LYS A 204 5.87 -4.63 2.61
C LYS A 204 6.48 -6.03 2.78
N PHE A 205 5.72 -7.08 2.48
CA PHE A 205 6.25 -8.44 2.53
C PHE A 205 7.36 -8.62 1.47
N ALA A 206 7.16 -8.17 0.23
CA ALA A 206 8.20 -8.25 -0.80
C ALA A 206 9.54 -7.62 -0.35
N ARG A 207 9.49 -6.44 0.27
CA ARG A 207 10.66 -5.77 0.89
C ARG A 207 11.31 -6.60 1.98
N HIS A 208 10.53 -7.21 2.86
CA HIS A 208 11.06 -8.11 3.89
C HIS A 208 11.69 -9.38 3.31
N ALA A 209 11.16 -9.90 2.21
CA ALA A 209 11.68 -11.11 1.57
C ALA A 209 13.07 -10.86 0.95
N LYS A 210 13.28 -9.67 0.37
CA LYS A 210 14.54 -9.25 -0.27
C LYS A 210 15.67 -8.93 0.72
N GLY A 211 15.36 -8.75 2.01
CA GLY A 211 16.36 -8.64 3.08
C GLY A 211 17.34 -7.49 2.86
N GLU A 212 18.60 -7.81 2.56
CA GLU A 212 19.64 -6.82 2.24
C GLU A 212 19.31 -6.02 0.96
N LEU A 213 18.53 -6.59 0.04
CA LEU A 213 18.10 -5.97 -1.21
C LEU A 213 16.80 -5.15 -1.06
N MET A 214 16.45 -4.75 0.17
CA MET A 214 15.21 -4.03 0.46
C MET A 214 15.12 -2.69 -0.29
N LYS A 215 16.26 -2.01 -0.49
CA LYS A 215 16.29 -0.71 -1.16
C LYS A 215 16.00 -0.87 -2.66
N GLU A 216 16.65 -1.83 -3.30
CA GLU A 216 16.43 -2.17 -4.71
C GLU A 216 14.98 -2.58 -4.95
N GLU A 217 14.39 -3.34 -4.01
CA GLU A 217 12.97 -3.67 -4.05
C GLU A 217 12.08 -2.44 -3.93
N LEU A 218 12.39 -1.50 -3.03
CA LEU A 218 11.62 -0.25 -2.91
C LEU A 218 11.74 0.62 -4.18
N ASP A 219 12.92 0.73 -4.76
CA ASP A 219 13.15 1.48 -6.00
C ASP A 219 12.38 0.84 -7.17
N TRP A 220 12.35 -0.49 -7.25
CA TRP A 220 11.53 -1.22 -8.20
C TRP A 220 10.03 -0.97 -7.96
N GLN A 221 9.56 -1.03 -6.71
CA GLN A 221 8.16 -0.77 -6.36
C GLN A 221 7.73 0.65 -6.74
N VAL A 222 8.57 1.66 -6.53
CA VAL A 222 8.32 3.03 -6.97
C VAL A 222 8.20 3.10 -8.48
N THR A 223 9.15 2.50 -9.20
CA THR A 223 9.13 2.47 -10.67
C THR A 223 7.86 1.78 -11.20
N ARG A 224 7.48 0.64 -10.60
CA ARG A 224 6.30 -0.12 -11.00
C ARG A 224 5.01 0.63 -10.69
N PHE A 225 4.93 1.26 -9.52
CA PHE A 225 3.80 2.10 -9.15
C PHE A 225 3.64 3.26 -10.16
N GLN A 226 4.72 3.96 -10.48
CA GLN A 226 4.70 5.06 -11.46
C GLN A 226 4.19 4.60 -12.82
N ALA A 227 4.64 3.44 -13.30
CA ALA A 227 4.18 2.86 -14.56
C ALA A 227 2.68 2.51 -14.56
N ILE A 228 2.11 2.18 -13.40
CA ILE A 228 0.67 1.91 -13.26
C ILE A 228 -0.13 3.21 -13.23
N VAL A 229 0.30 4.20 -12.46
CA VAL A 229 -0.47 5.43 -12.27
C VAL A 229 -0.26 6.48 -13.36
N THR A 230 0.78 6.32 -14.19
CA THR A 230 1.12 7.18 -15.32
C THR A 230 1.22 6.34 -16.59
N PRO A 231 0.10 5.83 -17.14
CA PRO A 231 0.12 5.03 -18.36
C PRO A 231 0.70 5.84 -19.53
N PRO A 232 1.41 5.19 -20.48
CA PRO A 232 1.95 5.87 -21.65
C PRO A 232 0.83 6.55 -22.46
N GLU A 233 1.10 7.78 -22.92
CA GLU A 233 0.22 8.56 -23.81
C GLU A 233 -0.05 7.87 -25.14
#